data_AF-A0A0K8Q7X4-F1
#
_entry.id   AF-A0A0K8Q7X4-F1
#
_cell.length_a   1.000
_cell.length_b   1.000
_cell.length_c   1.000
_cell.angle_alpha   90.00
_cell.angle_beta   90.00
_cell.angle_gamma   90.00
#
_symmetry.space_group_name_H-M   'P 1'
#
loop_
_entity.id
_entity.type
_entity.pdbx_description
1 polymer ?
#
loop_
_entity_poly.entity_id
_entity_poly.type
_entity_poly.pdbx_seq_one_letter_code
_entity_poly.pdbx_strand_id
1 'polypeptide(L)' 'MITTADLTITVTASDPVSIKNQLDDAVTLAMARAMRDGSHGILITQNGYGSFTVTLSDAVPFGVTLERRDW' A
#
# COMPACT_ATOMS: atom_id res chain seq x y z
N MET A 1 16.55 10.87 -9.20
CA MET A 1 16.82 9.53 -8.62
C MET A 1 15.48 8.96 -8.23
N ILE A 2 15.07 7.82 -8.77
CA ILE A 2 13.79 7.19 -8.40
C ILE A 2 14.02 6.34 -7.16
N THR A 3 13.75 6.89 -5.98
CA THR A 3 13.71 6.08 -4.76
C THR A 3 12.35 5.41 -4.74
N THR A 4 12.23 4.28 -5.42
CA THR A 4 11.09 3.36 -5.25
C THR A 4 11.15 2.91 -3.80
N ALA A 5 10.32 3.53 -2.95
CA ALA A 5 10.38 3.31 -1.52
C ALA A 5 10.26 1.81 -1.22
N ASP A 6 11.25 1.29 -0.50
CA ASP A 6 11.69 -0.12 -0.38
C ASP A 6 10.65 -1.11 0.18
N LEU A 7 9.40 -0.67 0.41
CA LEU A 7 8.34 -1.48 0.98
C LEU A 7 7.19 -1.66 -0.03
N THR A 8 7.05 -2.90 -0.49
CA THR A 8 5.90 -3.37 -1.28
C THR A 8 5.32 -4.61 -0.60
N ILE A 9 4.04 -4.55 -0.25
CA ILE A 9 3.29 -5.63 0.40
C ILE A 9 2.18 -6.07 -0.54
N THR A 10 2.22 -7.34 -0.95
CA THR A 10 1.18 -7.94 -1.78
C THR A 10 0.12 -8.60 -0.89
N VAL A 11 -1.13 -8.21 -1.08
CA VAL A 11 -2.29 -8.78 -0.39
C VAL A 11 -3.08 -9.59 -1.40
N THR A 12 -3.25 -10.88 -1.11
CA THR A 12 -4.06 -11.80 -1.94
C THR A 12 -5.00 -12.61 -1.07
N ALA A 13 -6.30 -12.51 -1.35
CA ALA A 13 -7.30 -13.29 -0.67
C ALA A 13 -8.54 -13.51 -1.55
N SER A 14 -9.25 -14.60 -1.29
CA SER A 14 -10.45 -15.00 -2.03
C SER A 14 -11.75 -14.61 -1.34
N ASP A 15 -11.67 -14.11 -0.11
CA ASP A 15 -12.80 -13.69 0.72
C ASP A 15 -12.69 -12.20 1.09
N PRO A 16 -13.78 -11.41 0.97
CA PRO A 16 -13.77 -9.97 1.24
C PRO A 16 -13.36 -9.60 2.68
N VAL A 17 -13.66 -10.42 3.69
CA VAL A 17 -13.26 -10.14 5.07
C VAL A 17 -11.75 -10.28 5.21
N SER A 18 -11.19 -11.34 4.63
CA SER A 18 -9.76 -11.60 4.60
C SER A 18 -9.00 -10.54 3.81
N ILE A 19 -9.54 -10.08 2.68
CA ILE A 19 -8.98 -8.96 1.89
C ILE A 19 -8.89 -7.72 2.79
N LYS A 20 -10.00 -7.35 3.44
CA LYS A 20 -10.05 -6.14 4.27
C LYS A 20 -9.05 -6.20 5.43
N ASN A 21 -8.98 -7.32 6.14
CA ASN A 21 -8.08 -7.48 7.28
C ASN A 21 -6.61 -7.43 6.86
N GLN A 22 -6.24 -8.16 5.80
CA GLN A 22 -4.86 -8.14 5.29
C GLN A 22 -4.47 -6.78 4.71
N LEU A 23 -5.42 -6.07 4.10
CA LEU A 23 -5.19 -4.72 3.59
C LEU A 23 -4.96 -3.73 4.73
N ASP A 24 -5.74 -3.83 5.81
CA ASP A 24 -5.58 -2.99 7.01
C ASP A 24 -4.22 -3.22 7.68
N ASP A 25 -3.81 -4.48 7.83
CA ASP A 25 -2.49 -4.86 8.35
C ASP A 25 -1.35 -4.34 7.45
N ALA A 26 -1.49 -4.48 6.13
CA ALA A 26 -0.50 -4.02 5.16
C ALA A 26 -0.36 -2.49 5.19
N VAL A 27 -1.48 -1.75 5.27
CA VAL A 27 -1.49 -0.30 5.40
C VAL A 27 -0.88 0.14 6.72
N THR A 28 -1.18 -0.55 7.82
CA THR A 28 -0.60 -0.26 9.14
C THR A 28 0.93 -0.43 9.12
N LEU A 29 1.44 -1.51 8.52
CA LEU A 29 2.88 -1.74 8.37
C LEU A 29 3.53 -0.69 7.46
N ALA A 30 2.87 -0.34 6.35
CA ALA A 30 3.34 0.70 5.44
C ALA A 30 3.38 2.07 6.12
N MET A 31 2.35 2.42 6.89
CA MET A 31 2.30 3.66 7.65
C MET A 31 3.40 3.72 8.70
N ALA A 32 3.62 2.64 9.45
CA ALA A 32 4.70 2.58 10.43
C ALA A 32 6.08 2.75 9.78
N ARG A 33 6.27 2.26 8.55
CA ARG A 33 7.51 2.49 7.79
C ARG A 33 7.60 3.93 7.25
N ALA A 34 6.52 4.46 6.69
CA ALA A 34 6.43 5.83 6.21
C ALA A 34 6.75 6.84 7.31
N MET A 35 6.25 6.62 8.53
CA MET A 35 6.55 7.46 9.70
C MET A 35 8.02 7.43 10.10
N ARG A 36 8.71 6.29 9.92
CA ARG A 36 10.16 6.20 10.17
C ARG A 36 10.99 6.93 9.12
N ASP A 37 10.56 6.89 7.87
CA ASP A 37 11.25 7.56 6.74
C ASP A 37 10.89 9.05 6.64
N GLY A 38 9.72 9.44 7.15
CA GLY A 38 9.23 10.82 7.20
C GLY A 38 8.89 11.47 5.86
N SER A 39 8.96 10.73 4.74
CA SER A 39 8.94 11.36 3.40
C SER A 39 7.98 10.73 2.38
N HIS A 40 7.40 9.55 2.65
CA HIS A 40 6.64 8.79 1.65
C HIS A 40 5.18 8.60 2.06
N GLY A 41 4.26 8.72 1.10
CA GLY A 41 2.86 8.32 1.24
C GLY A 41 2.64 6.85 0.90
N ILE A 42 1.39 6.39 1.02
CA ILE A 42 1.00 5.01 0.77
C ILE A 42 0.21 4.94 -0.53
N LEU A 43 0.63 4.10 -1.47
CA LEU A 43 -0.08 3.80 -2.70
C LEU A 43 -0.61 2.37 -2.64
N ILE A 44 -1.91 2.22 -2.68
CA ILE A 44 -2.61 0.94 -2.80
C ILE A 44 -2.98 0.76 -4.26
N THR A 45 -2.52 -0.32 -4.89
CA THR A 45 -2.85 -0.69 -6.26
C THR A 45 -3.67 -1.97 -6.26
N GLN A 46 -4.90 -1.90 -6.77
CA GLN A 46 -5.72 -3.08 -7.00
C GLN A 46 -5.38 -3.65 -8.39
N ASN A 47 -4.80 -4.85 -8.41
CA ASN A 47 -4.45 -5.59 -9.64
C ASN A 47 -5.55 -6.58 -10.06
N GLY A 48 -6.55 -6.81 -9.20
CA GLY A 48 -7.67 -7.71 -9.49
C GLY A 48 -8.68 -7.82 -8.35
N TYR A 49 -9.70 -8.68 -8.53
CA TYR A 49 -10.83 -8.83 -7.59
C TYR A 49 -10.41 -9.27 -6.16
N GLY A 50 -9.21 -9.82 -6.00
CA GLY A 50 -8.66 -10.20 -4.70
C GLY A 50 -7.15 -10.00 -4.61
N SER A 51 -6.58 -9.13 -5.46
CA SER A 51 -5.14 -8.87 -5.50
C SER A 51 -4.89 -7.37 -5.37
N PHE A 52 -4.21 -7.01 -4.28
CA PHE A 52 -3.85 -5.64 -3.97
C PHE A 52 -2.35 -5.56 -3.68
N THR A 53 -1.77 -4.40 -3.90
CA THR A 53 -0.38 -4.11 -3.61
C THR A 53 -0.32 -2.80 -2.86
N VAL A 54 0.18 -2.83 -1.64
CA VAL A 54 0.40 -1.65 -0.81
C VAL A 54 1.89 -1.32 -0.90
N THR A 55 2.22 -0.18 -1.48
CA THR A 55 3.61 0.28 -1.60
C THR A 55 3.78 1.66 -1.01
N LEU A 56 4.97 1.95 -0.51
CA LEU A 56 5.35 3.34 -0.28
C LEU A 56 5.66 4.01 -1.61
N SER A 57 5.24 5.26 -1.77
CA SER A 57 5.44 6.00 -3.01
C SER A 57 5.78 7.45 -2.71
N ASP A 58 6.86 7.92 -3.32
CA ASP A 58 7.26 9.33 -3.33
C ASP A 58 6.27 10.19 -4.14
N ALA A 59 5.53 9.57 -5.07
CA ALA A 59 4.46 10.24 -5.79
C ALA A 59 3.22 10.53 -4.92
N VAL A 60 3.17 9.97 -3.71
CA VAL A 60 2.10 10.22 -2.75
C VAL A 60 2.69 11.00 -1.57
N PRO A 61 2.15 12.18 -1.21
CA PRO A 61 2.64 12.94 -0.06
C PRO A 61 2.54 12.13 1.23
N PHE A 62 3.48 12.35 2.16
CA PHE A 62 3.41 11.76 3.49
C PHE A 62 2.07 12.07 4.17
N GLY A 63 1.48 11.06 4.82
CA GLY A 63 0.17 11.16 5.45
C GLY A 63 -1.02 10.99 4.49
N VAL A 64 -0.78 10.76 3.20
CA VAL A 64 -1.82 10.45 2.21
C VAL A 64 -1.77 8.97 1.85
N THR A 65 -2.96 8.36 1.80
CA THR A 65 -3.16 7.03 1.22
C THR A 65 -3.94 7.20 -0.08
N LEU A 66 -3.36 6.76 -1.19
CA LEU A 66 -3.99 6.79 -2.50
C LEU A 66 -4.33 5.38 -2.96
N GLU A 67 -5.58 5.16 -3.34
CA GLU A 67 -6.02 3.92 -3.98
C GLU A 67 -6.07 4.09 -5.51
N ARG A 68 -5.38 3.20 -6.23
CA ARG A 68 -5.38 3.09 -7.68
C ARG A 68 -5.95 1.74 -8.07
N ARG A 69 -6.85 1.72 -9.06
CA ARG A 69 -7.26 0.48 -9.72
C ARG A 69 -6.59 0.41 -11.08
N ASP A 70 -5.91 -0.69 -11.35
CA ASP A 70 -5.36 -1.02 -12.66
C ASP A 70 -6.37 -1.97 -13.33
N TRP A 71 -7.07 -1.50 -14.37
CA TRP A 71 -8.12 -2.23 -15.10
C TRP A 71 -7.97 -2.05 -16.61
#